data_AF-A0A6A4Z9G8-F1
#
_entry.id   AF-A0A6A4Z9G8-F1
#
_cell.length_a   1.000
_cell.length_b   1.000
_cell.length_c   1.000
_cell.angle_alpha   90.00
_cell.angle_beta   90.00
_cell.angle_gamma   90.00
#
_symmetry.space_group_name_H-M   'P 1'
#
loop_
_entity.id
_entity.type
_entity.pdbx_description
1 polymer ?
#
loop_
_entity_poly.entity_id
_entity_poly.type
_entity_poly.pdbx_seq_one_letter_code
_entity_poly.pdbx_strand_id
1 'polypeptide(L)'
;MAISASSVLPKYLNAVKKDLAVHTLNIARHVGNARYLDASLPFVPTFEAKYGHQVSTAQQSKYYTITEAGQAGVEAATDILHQLFLRATDHVLAHKRELAPYFCIPAGLWPKIQHSWTHQYVRVIHAFDRQAWVYNMHVLANKTRFRDGWTLP
;
A
#
# COMPACT_ATOMS: atom_id res chain seq x y z
N MET A 1 2.94 -39.44 -30.36
CA MET A 1 3.55 -38.09 -30.27
C MET A 1 2.51 -37.08 -30.72
N ALA A 2 1.92 -36.35 -29.78
CA ALA A 2 1.07 -35.20 -30.06
C ALA A 2 1.45 -34.12 -29.05
N ILE A 3 2.11 -33.07 -29.53
CA ILE A 3 2.52 -31.92 -28.74
C ILE A 3 1.26 -31.06 -28.62
N SER A 4 0.54 -31.22 -27.51
CA SER A 4 -0.66 -30.42 -27.24
C SER A 4 -0.25 -28.97 -27.05
N ALA A 5 -0.66 -28.11 -27.97
CA ALA A 5 -0.51 -26.68 -27.88
C ALA A 5 -1.36 -26.13 -26.72
N SER A 6 -0.78 -26.10 -25.53
CA SER A 6 -1.31 -25.33 -24.39
C SER A 6 -0.23 -24.36 -23.91
N SER A 7 0.20 -23.47 -24.80
CA SER A 7 0.89 -22.24 -24.43
C SER A 7 -0.13 -21.21 -23.96
N VAL A 8 -0.81 -21.48 -22.84
CA VAL A 8 -1.60 -20.46 -22.16
C VAL A 8 -0.61 -19.53 -21.46
N LEU A 9 -0.32 -18.39 -22.10
CA LEU A 9 0.33 -17.25 -21.45
C LEU A 9 -0.31 -17.05 -20.06
N PRO A 10 0.47 -16.80 -18.98
CA PRO A 10 -0.12 -16.53 -17.67
C PRO A 10 -1.07 -15.35 -17.82
N LYS A 11 -2.36 -15.66 -17.68
CA LYS A 11 -3.48 -14.75 -17.80
C LYS A 11 -3.17 -13.56 -16.91
N TYR A 12 -2.88 -12.39 -17.50
CA TYR A 12 -2.46 -11.19 -16.78
C TYR A 12 -3.31 -11.02 -15.51
N LEU A 13 -2.70 -11.24 -14.35
CA LEU A 13 -3.31 -11.10 -13.04
C LEU A 13 -3.44 -9.61 -12.76
N ASN A 14 -4.33 -8.92 -13.47
CA ASN A 14 -4.66 -7.55 -13.15
C ASN A 14 -5.87 -7.58 -12.22
N ALA A 15 -5.71 -6.99 -11.04
CA ALA A 15 -6.85 -6.68 -10.19
C ALA A 15 -7.74 -5.66 -10.90
N VAL A 16 -9.04 -5.96 -10.98
CA VAL A 16 -10.02 -5.09 -11.64
C VAL A 16 -11.11 -4.70 -10.66
N LYS A 17 -11.86 -3.63 -10.97
CA LYS A 17 -12.88 -3.07 -10.06
C LYS A 17 -13.89 -4.12 -9.56
N LYS A 18 -14.24 -5.10 -10.40
CA LYS A 18 -15.17 -6.18 -10.03
C LYS A 18 -14.63 -7.12 -8.93
N ASP A 19 -13.33 -7.12 -8.69
CA ASP A 19 -12.70 -7.93 -7.65
C ASP A 19 -12.87 -7.31 -6.26
N LEU A 20 -13.16 -6.01 -6.18
CA LEU A 20 -13.37 -5.29 -4.92
C LEU A 20 -14.87 -5.12 -4.65
N ALA A 21 -15.33 -5.60 -3.50
CA ALA A 21 -16.68 -5.37 -3.01
C ALA A 21 -16.65 -4.56 -1.72
N VAL A 22 -17.62 -3.66 -1.59
CA VAL A 22 -17.84 -2.85 -0.38
C VAL A 22 -19.09 -3.35 0.31
N HIS A 23 -18.94 -3.73 1.56
CA HIS A 23 -20.02 -4.21 2.40
C HIS A 23 -20.33 -3.17 3.47
N THR A 24 -21.60 -3.02 3.77
CA THR A 24 -22.08 -2.10 4.80
C THR A 24 -22.79 -2.90 5.87
N LEU A 25 -22.40 -2.70 7.12
CA LEU A 25 -22.92 -3.43 8.27
C LEU A 25 -23.46 -2.45 9.30
N ASN A 26 -24.64 -2.76 9.83
CA ASN A 26 -25.23 -2.00 10.92
C ASN A 26 -24.76 -2.60 12.25
N ILE A 27 -23.97 -1.84 13.00
CA ILE A 27 -23.41 -2.26 14.29
C ILE A 27 -24.33 -1.76 15.39
N ALA A 28 -24.79 -2.68 16.24
CA ALA A 28 -25.53 -2.30 17.44
C ALA A 28 -24.65 -1.43 18.36
N ARG A 29 -25.23 -0.38 18.95
CA ARG A 29 -24.49 0.64 19.72
C ARG A 29 -23.58 0.07 20.82
N HIS A 30 -24.03 -0.99 21.49
CA HIS A 30 -23.26 -1.63 22.56
C HIS A 30 -21.99 -2.34 22.03
N VAL A 31 -22.05 -2.92 20.82
CA VAL A 31 -20.89 -3.54 20.16
C VAL A 31 -19.94 -2.47 19.64
N GLY A 32 -20.45 -1.39 19.06
CA GLY A 32 -19.61 -0.29 18.54
C GLY A 32 -18.79 0.41 19.63
N ASN A 33 -19.32 0.44 20.86
CA ASN A 33 -18.65 1.01 22.04
C ASN A 33 -17.80 0.00 22.82
N ALA A 34 -17.77 -1.27 22.43
CA ALA A 34 -17.02 -2.28 23.14
C ALA A 34 -15.51 -2.06 22.96
N ARG A 35 -14.74 -2.31 24.02
CA ARG A 35 -13.28 -2.40 23.93
C ARG A 35 -12.90 -3.75 23.32
N TYR A 36 -12.63 -3.73 22.02
CA TYR A 36 -12.33 -4.92 21.23
C TYR A 36 -10.83 -5.20 21.11
N LEU A 37 -9.99 -4.23 21.49
CA LEU A 37 -8.55 -4.36 21.48
C LEU A 37 -8.06 -4.93 22.82
N ASP A 38 -7.09 -5.84 22.74
CA ASP A 38 -6.45 -6.42 23.91
C ASP A 38 -5.48 -5.41 24.55
N ALA A 39 -5.86 -4.86 25.69
CA ALA A 39 -5.08 -3.87 26.43
C ALA A 39 -3.74 -4.41 26.97
N SER A 40 -3.52 -5.73 26.98
CA SER A 40 -2.24 -6.32 27.38
C SER A 40 -1.13 -6.10 26.34
N LEU A 41 -1.50 -5.76 25.10
CA LEU A 41 -0.55 -5.53 24.01
C LEU A 41 0.05 -4.11 24.09
N PRO A 42 1.38 -3.95 23.95
CA PRO A 42 2.07 -2.69 24.24
C PRO A 42 1.70 -1.54 23.31
N PHE A 43 1.21 -1.82 22.11
CA PHE A 43 0.81 -0.81 21.12
C PHE A 43 -0.65 -0.36 21.26
N VAL A 44 -1.50 -1.13 21.93
CA VAL A 44 -2.93 -0.84 22.06
C VAL A 44 -3.19 0.43 22.85
N PRO A 45 -2.56 0.69 24.01
CA PRO A 45 -2.75 1.94 24.75
C PRO A 45 -2.41 3.18 23.92
N THR A 46 -1.31 3.12 23.15
CA THR A 46 -0.88 4.22 22.26
C THR A 46 -1.88 4.45 21.12
N PHE A 47 -2.42 3.37 20.55
CA PHE A 47 -3.43 3.44 19.50
C PHE A 47 -4.75 4.03 20.03
N GLU A 48 -5.24 3.54 21.16
CA GLU A 48 -6.49 4.00 21.76
C GLU A 48 -6.42 5.45 22.24
N ALA A 49 -5.27 5.90 22.73
CA ALA A 49 -5.07 7.30 23.10
C ALA A 49 -5.23 8.26 21.91
N LYS A 50 -4.90 7.80 20.69
CA LYS A 50 -4.95 8.61 19.47
C LYS A 50 -6.29 8.51 18.73
N TYR A 51 -6.87 7.31 18.65
CA TYR A 51 -8.03 7.03 17.80
C TYR A 51 -9.29 6.64 18.58
N GLY A 52 -9.17 6.44 19.90
CA GLY A 52 -10.23 5.89 20.72
C GLY A 52 -10.29 4.36 20.67
N HIS A 53 -11.13 3.79 21.52
CA HIS A 53 -11.32 2.34 21.68
C HIS A 53 -12.52 1.79 20.89
N GLN A 54 -13.25 2.66 20.19
CA GLN A 54 -14.51 2.32 19.52
C GLN A 54 -14.21 1.77 18.12
N VAL A 55 -14.87 0.65 17.76
CA VAL A 55 -14.77 0.04 16.41
C VAL A 55 -15.34 0.99 15.36
N SER A 56 -16.41 1.70 15.71
CA SER A 56 -17.04 2.69 14.86
C SER A 56 -17.85 3.68 15.70
N THR A 57 -17.73 4.96 15.36
CA THR A 57 -18.53 6.04 15.95
C THR A 57 -19.93 6.13 15.33
N ALA A 58 -20.17 5.43 14.22
CA ALA A 58 -21.45 5.41 13.51
C ALA A 58 -22.18 4.07 13.66
N GLN A 59 -23.52 4.12 13.68
CA GLN A 59 -24.36 2.91 13.66
C GLN A 59 -24.16 2.06 12.40
N GLN A 60 -23.62 2.66 11.34
CA GLN A 60 -23.34 2.01 10.07
C GLN A 60 -21.83 2.04 9.80
N SER A 61 -21.24 0.88 9.61
CA SER A 61 -19.81 0.69 9.33
C SER A 61 -19.62 -0.01 8.00
N LYS A 62 -18.44 0.17 7.39
CA LYS A 62 -18.13 -0.43 6.09
C LYS A 62 -16.87 -1.27 6.20
N TYR A 63 -16.85 -2.37 5.48
CA TYR A 63 -15.64 -3.16 5.27
C TYR A 63 -15.54 -3.55 3.79
N TYR A 64 -14.33 -3.90 3.37
CA TYR A 64 -14.00 -4.17 1.98
C TYR A 64 -13.52 -5.61 1.86
N THR A 65 -13.93 -6.29 0.79
CA THR A 65 -13.42 -7.62 0.44
C THR A 65 -12.85 -7.59 -0.95
N ILE A 66 -11.77 -8.32 -1.17
CA ILE A 66 -11.19 -8.54 -2.49
C ILE A 66 -11.27 -10.03 -2.84
N THR A 67 -11.50 -10.37 -4.10
CA THR A 67 -11.41 -11.77 -4.57
C THR A 67 -9.96 -12.26 -4.51
N GLU A 68 -9.76 -13.58 -4.41
CA GLU A 68 -8.41 -14.17 -4.43
C GLU A 68 -7.64 -13.81 -5.71
N ALA A 69 -8.33 -13.80 -6.86
CA ALA A 69 -7.75 -13.39 -8.13
C ALA A 69 -7.35 -11.90 -8.12
N GLY A 70 -8.16 -11.04 -7.52
CA GLY A 70 -7.83 -9.63 -7.33
C GLY A 70 -6.63 -9.43 -6.41
N GLN A 71 -6.56 -10.16 -5.29
CA GLN A 71 -5.42 -10.12 -4.39
C GLN A 71 -4.13 -10.56 -5.09
N ALA A 72 -4.15 -11.71 -5.78
CA ALA A 72 -3.00 -12.20 -6.55
C ALA A 72 -2.56 -11.18 -7.61
N GLY A 73 -3.50 -10.45 -8.20
CA GLY A 73 -3.18 -9.38 -9.14
C GLY A 73 -2.55 -8.14 -8.52
N VAL A 74 -3.00 -7.72 -7.34
CA VAL A 74 -2.36 -6.63 -6.58
C VAL A 74 -0.94 -7.03 -6.17
N GLU A 75 -0.76 -8.26 -5.69
CA GLU A 75 0.57 -8.79 -5.31
C GLU A 75 1.51 -8.79 -6.52
N ALA A 76 1.09 -9.37 -7.65
CA ALA A 76 1.92 -9.41 -8.85
C ALA A 76 2.25 -8.00 -9.39
N ALA A 77 1.27 -7.09 -9.41
CA ALA A 77 1.50 -5.70 -9.83
C ALA A 77 2.48 -4.98 -8.90
N THR A 78 2.41 -5.26 -7.60
CA THR A 78 3.31 -4.69 -6.59
C THR A 78 4.75 -5.16 -6.81
N ASP A 79 4.96 -6.46 -6.99
CA ASP A 79 6.28 -7.03 -7.28
C ASP A 79 6.88 -6.41 -8.57
N ILE A 80 6.07 -6.32 -9.63
CA ILE A 80 6.50 -5.76 -10.92
C ILE A 80 6.85 -4.27 -10.77
N LEU A 81 5.97 -3.49 -10.14
CA LEU A 81 6.21 -2.05 -9.93
C LEU A 81 7.44 -1.83 -9.05
N HIS A 82 7.60 -2.61 -7.98
CA HIS A 82 8.77 -2.54 -7.14
C HIS A 82 10.05 -2.73 -7.97
N GLN A 83 10.14 -3.80 -8.77
CA GLN A 83 11.29 -4.03 -9.65
C GLN A 83 11.50 -2.91 -10.68
N LEU A 84 10.43 -2.33 -11.22
CA LEU A 84 10.52 -1.19 -12.13
C LEU A 84 11.08 0.06 -11.44
N PHE A 85 10.62 0.38 -10.23
CA PHE A 85 11.14 1.50 -9.44
C PHE A 85 12.60 1.31 -9.06
N LEU A 86 13.01 0.09 -8.76
CA LEU A 86 14.40 -0.24 -8.48
C LEU A 86 15.29 0.04 -9.69
N ARG A 87 14.93 -0.49 -10.86
CA ARG A 87 15.66 -0.27 -12.12
C ARG A 87 15.67 1.20 -12.53
N ALA A 88 14.57 1.92 -12.32
CA ALA A 88 14.50 3.35 -12.58
C ALA A 88 15.44 4.12 -11.65
N THR A 89 15.52 3.74 -10.38
CA THR A 89 16.42 4.36 -9.40
C THR A 89 17.89 4.09 -9.75
N ASP A 90 18.23 2.85 -10.16
CA ASP A 90 19.55 2.52 -10.71
C ASP A 90 19.90 3.43 -11.89
N HIS A 91 18.95 3.60 -12.81
CA HIS A 91 19.13 4.44 -13.98
C HIS A 91 19.35 5.93 -13.63
N VAL A 92 18.59 6.45 -12.66
CA VAL A 92 18.75 7.82 -12.14
C VAL A 92 20.12 8.04 -11.51
N LEU A 93 20.60 7.06 -10.72
CA LEU A 93 21.91 7.16 -10.08
C LEU A 93 23.06 7.06 -11.09
N ALA A 94 22.90 6.25 -12.15
CA ALA A 94 23.86 6.15 -13.25
C ALA A 94 23.91 7.43 -14.11
N HIS A 95 22.76 8.07 -14.38
CA HIS A 95 22.65 9.27 -15.23
C HIS A 95 22.38 10.54 -14.41
N LYS A 96 22.98 10.61 -13.22
CA LYS A 96 22.73 11.66 -12.23
C LYS A 96 22.92 13.08 -12.80
N ARG A 97 23.89 13.29 -13.70
CA ARG A 97 24.15 14.63 -14.28
C ARG A 97 22.93 15.21 -15.00
N GLU A 98 22.14 14.36 -15.65
CA GLU A 98 20.98 14.75 -16.45
C GLU A 98 19.69 14.66 -15.63
N LEU A 99 19.59 13.64 -14.76
CA LEU A 99 18.34 13.33 -14.06
C LEU A 99 18.23 13.96 -12.67
N ALA A 100 19.34 14.27 -11.98
CA ALA A 100 19.31 14.85 -10.64
C ALA A 100 18.50 16.15 -10.49
N PRO A 101 18.51 17.09 -11.47
CA PRO A 101 17.75 18.33 -11.36
C PRO A 101 16.24 18.13 -11.14
N TYR A 102 15.67 17.01 -11.62
CA TYR A 102 14.24 16.74 -11.50
C TYR A 102 13.79 16.30 -10.10
N PHE A 103 14.72 15.86 -9.24
CA PHE A 103 14.37 15.27 -7.93
C PHE A 103 14.42 16.27 -6.77
N CYS A 104 14.80 17.53 -7.01
CA CYS A 104 14.91 18.57 -5.98
C CYS A 104 15.78 18.15 -4.76
N ILE A 105 16.81 17.31 -4.98
CA ILE A 105 17.71 16.82 -3.92
C ILE A 105 18.97 17.70 -3.88
N PRO A 106 19.36 18.24 -2.71
CA PRO A 106 20.60 18.98 -2.54
C PRO A 106 21.83 18.23 -3.07
N ALA A 107 22.70 18.93 -3.81
CA ALA A 107 23.85 18.36 -4.51
C ALA A 107 24.78 17.52 -3.59
N GLY A 108 24.96 17.96 -2.34
CA GLY A 108 25.82 17.29 -1.35
C GLY A 108 25.28 15.96 -0.81
N LEU A 109 23.99 15.65 -0.99
CA LEU A 109 23.39 14.40 -0.49
C LEU A 109 23.56 13.23 -1.45
N TRP A 110 23.76 13.49 -2.74
CA TRP A 110 23.81 12.45 -3.75
C TRP A 110 24.91 11.39 -3.57
N PRO A 111 26.15 11.74 -3.15
CA PRO A 111 27.16 10.71 -2.86
C PRO A 111 26.71 9.76 -1.73
N LYS A 112 26.00 10.30 -0.71
CA LYS A 112 25.45 9.50 0.39
C LYS A 112 24.31 8.60 -0.09
N ILE A 113 23.45 9.10 -0.98
CA ILE A 113 22.37 8.31 -1.57
C ILE A 113 22.94 7.15 -2.40
N GLN A 114 23.94 7.40 -3.23
CA GLN A 114 24.60 6.36 -4.02
C GLN A 114 25.28 5.32 -3.13
N HIS A 115 25.93 5.76 -2.04
CA HIS A 115 26.52 4.85 -1.07
C HIS A 115 25.46 3.99 -0.35
N SER A 116 24.37 4.60 0.11
CA SER A 116 23.25 3.89 0.74
C SER A 116 22.63 2.87 -0.22
N TRP A 117 22.42 3.25 -1.48
CA TRP A 117 21.87 2.37 -2.50
C TRP A 117 22.76 1.15 -2.78
N THR A 118 24.07 1.34 -2.91
CA THR A 118 25.02 0.25 -3.22
C THR A 118 25.26 -0.70 -2.04
N HIS A 119 25.08 -0.24 -0.79
CA HIS A 119 25.46 -0.99 0.41
C HIS A 119 24.28 -1.44 1.29
N GLN A 120 23.09 -0.83 1.15
CA GLN A 120 21.95 -1.04 2.07
C GLN A 120 20.66 -1.52 1.38
N TYR A 121 20.69 -1.71 0.06
CA TYR A 121 19.55 -2.15 -0.77
C TYR A 121 18.77 -3.35 -0.20
N VAL A 122 19.47 -4.28 0.47
CA VAL A 122 18.92 -5.58 0.89
C VAL A 122 17.95 -5.49 2.08
N ARG A 123 17.98 -4.45 2.93
CA ARG A 123 17.29 -4.51 4.23
C ARG A 123 15.95 -3.78 4.34
N VAL A 124 15.72 -2.69 3.60
CA VAL A 124 14.61 -1.78 3.94
C VAL A 124 13.35 -2.01 3.11
N ILE A 125 13.47 -2.49 1.87
CA ILE A 125 12.32 -2.50 0.96
C ILE A 125 11.40 -3.71 1.17
N HIS A 126 11.94 -4.85 1.62
CA HIS A 126 11.13 -6.02 1.98
C HIS A 126 10.16 -5.78 3.16
N ALA A 127 10.45 -4.81 4.04
CA ALA A 127 9.55 -4.42 5.12
C ALA A 127 8.38 -3.54 4.63
N PHE A 128 8.58 -2.83 3.51
CA PHE A 128 7.54 -2.00 2.90
C PHE A 128 6.50 -2.85 2.17
N ASP A 129 6.89 -4.00 1.61
CA ASP A 129 6.04 -4.68 0.63
C ASP A 129 4.93 -5.56 1.22
N ARG A 130 5.21 -6.30 2.31
CA ARG A 130 4.22 -7.23 2.88
C ARG A 130 3.29 -6.63 3.93
N GLN A 131 3.73 -5.62 4.69
CA GLN A 131 2.94 -5.03 5.78
C GLN A 131 2.25 -3.71 5.38
N ALA A 132 2.79 -2.93 4.44
CA ALA A 132 2.22 -1.63 4.12
C ALA A 132 0.89 -1.72 3.34
N TRP A 133 0.63 -2.78 2.56
CA TRP A 133 -0.61 -2.88 1.78
C TRP A 133 -1.85 -3.25 2.58
N VAL A 134 -1.71 -4.06 3.65
CA VAL A 134 -2.80 -4.22 4.64
C VAL A 134 -3.19 -2.86 5.23
N TYR A 135 -2.22 -1.95 5.36
CA TYR A 135 -2.43 -0.59 5.87
C TYR A 135 -2.92 0.40 4.78
N ASN A 136 -2.46 0.29 3.54
CA ASN A 136 -2.76 1.27 2.48
C ASN A 136 -4.15 1.06 1.85
N MET A 137 -4.69 -0.15 1.88
CA MET A 137 -6.11 -0.39 1.54
C MET A 137 -7.06 0.36 2.49
N HIS A 138 -6.69 0.53 3.77
CA HIS A 138 -7.44 1.36 4.72
C HIS A 138 -7.40 2.86 4.39
N VAL A 139 -6.30 3.35 3.78
CA VAL A 139 -6.11 4.77 3.43
C VAL A 139 -6.81 5.12 2.12
N LEU A 140 -6.77 4.24 1.11
CA LEU A 140 -7.41 4.48 -0.18
C LEU A 140 -8.95 4.37 -0.11
N ALA A 141 -9.48 3.56 0.81
CA ALA A 141 -10.92 3.50 1.11
C ALA A 141 -11.50 4.81 1.68
N ASN A 142 -10.69 5.61 2.37
CA ASN A 142 -11.10 6.88 3.00
C ASN A 142 -10.80 8.14 2.17
N LYS A 143 -10.08 8.02 1.04
CA LYS A 143 -9.64 9.18 0.24
C LYS A 143 -10.64 9.62 -0.84
N THR A 144 -11.70 8.85 -1.10
CA THR A 144 -12.75 9.21 -2.06
C THR A 144 -13.75 10.26 -1.54
N ARG A 145 -13.53 10.86 -0.36
CA ARG A 145 -14.39 11.91 0.22
C ARG A 145 -13.70 13.26 0.49
N PHE A 146 -12.60 13.57 -0.18
CA PHE A 146 -11.87 14.85 -0.01
C PHE A 146 -11.58 15.58 -1.34
N ARG A 147 -12.36 15.31 -2.38
CA ARG A 147 -12.38 16.13 -3.59
C ARG A 147 -13.58 17.06 -3.50
N ASP A 148 -13.43 18.16 -2.77
CA ASP A 148 -14.16 19.42 -2.96
C ASP A 148 -13.46 20.49 -2.12
N GLY A 149 -12.84 21.46 -2.79
CA GLY A 149 -12.41 22.72 -2.17
C GLY A 149 -10.94 22.80 -1.75
N TRP A 150 -10.03 22.96 -2.72
CA TRP A 150 -8.81 23.75 -2.53
C TRP A 150 -8.49 24.51 -3.82
N THR A 151 -8.99 25.75 -3.91
CA THR A 151 -8.34 26.81 -4.69
C THR A 151 -7.24 27.41 -3.83
N LEU A 152 -6.00 27.40 -4.30
CA LEU A 152 -4.87 28.07 -3.63
C LEU A 152 -4.70 29.49 -4.20
N PRO A 153 -4.31 30.48 -3.37
CA PRO A 153 -3.85 31.78 -3.84
C PRO A 153 -2.50 31.69 -4.59
#